data_AF-A0A0P7AYP2-F1
#
_entry.id   AF-A0A0P7AYP2-F1
#
_cell.length_a   1.000
_cell.length_b   1.000
_cell.length_c   1.000
_cell.angle_alpha   90.00
_cell.angle_beta   90.00
_cell.angle_gamma   90.00
#
_symmetry.space_group_name_H-M   'P 1'
#
loop_
_entity.id
_entity.type
_entity.pdbx_description
1 polymer ?
#
loop_
_entity_poly.entity_id
_entity_poly.type
_entity_poly.pdbx_seq_one_letter_code
_entity_poly.pdbx_strand_id
1 'polypeptide(L)'
;MRLSSTIILTVVLAVATSTAQRMGIPSFEFLYTVNATLGERWQIGDYGQGSRVVIPITGGSFAGPRMSGTVNNLGADWGVTDAKGVFFPDTRYNLRTDDGADIYIQTSGPTQPNNQTLLRGVFQTGHPDYEWLNYVVATGVLQRPTGEDKGKYVIIDMWQISQIV
;
A
#
# COMPACT_ATOMS: atom_id res chain seq x y z
N MET A 1 17.88 19.00 -81.01
CA MET A 1 18.30 18.49 -79.69
C MET A 1 17.10 18.55 -78.75
N ARG A 2 16.50 17.41 -78.38
CA ARG A 2 15.44 17.33 -77.36
C ARG A 2 16.10 16.86 -76.07
N LEU A 3 16.07 17.68 -75.03
CA LEU A 3 16.49 17.30 -73.68
C LEU A 3 15.25 16.80 -72.93
N SER A 4 15.24 15.51 -72.60
CA SER A 4 14.24 14.91 -71.71
C SER A 4 14.60 15.24 -70.27
N SER A 5 13.71 15.94 -69.56
CA SER A 5 13.84 16.19 -68.12
C SER A 5 13.16 15.07 -67.35
N THR A 6 13.93 14.30 -66.59
CA THR A 6 13.43 13.32 -65.63
C THR A 6 13.26 13.99 -64.26
N ILE A 7 12.03 14.02 -63.75
CA ILE A 7 11.73 14.48 -62.39
C ILE A 7 11.87 13.28 -61.44
N ILE A 8 12.77 13.37 -60.46
CA ILE A 8 12.89 12.37 -59.39
C ILE A 8 11.99 12.82 -58.24
N LEU A 9 10.95 12.03 -57.95
CA LEU A 9 10.04 12.26 -56.85
C LEU A 9 10.57 11.55 -55.59
N THR A 10 11.13 12.30 -54.65
CA THR A 10 11.60 11.73 -53.37
C THR A 10 10.41 11.55 -52.44
N VAL A 11 9.98 10.31 -52.21
CA VAL A 11 8.98 9.98 -51.20
C VAL A 11 9.67 9.95 -49.83
N VAL A 12 9.38 10.95 -48.99
CA VAL A 12 9.81 10.95 -47.59
C VAL A 12 8.79 10.13 -46.79
N LEU A 13 9.14 8.89 -46.42
CA LEU A 13 8.38 8.14 -45.42
C LEU A 13 8.58 8.82 -44.05
N ALA A 14 7.59 9.58 -43.60
CA ALA A 14 7.54 10.04 -42.22
C ALA A 14 7.24 8.84 -41.32
N VAL A 15 8.29 8.25 -40.72
CA VAL A 15 8.12 7.29 -39.63
C VAL A 15 7.66 8.09 -38.42
N ALA A 16 6.36 8.09 -38.16
CA ALA A 16 5.80 8.67 -36.95
C ALA A 16 6.25 7.81 -35.75
N THR A 17 7.38 8.17 -35.14
CA THR A 17 7.73 7.65 -33.82
C THR A 17 6.76 8.24 -32.82
N SER A 18 5.70 7.49 -32.50
CA SER A 18 4.90 7.71 -31.30
C SER A 18 5.83 7.55 -30.10
N THR A 19 6.37 8.65 -29.60
CA THR A 19 6.92 8.70 -28.25
C THR A 19 5.72 8.58 -27.33
N ALA A 20 5.52 7.40 -26.71
CA ALA A 20 4.49 7.25 -25.70
C ALA A 20 4.72 8.35 -24.63
N GLN A 21 3.84 9.34 -24.59
CA GLN A 21 3.93 10.43 -23.63
C GLN A 21 3.73 9.84 -22.24
N ARG A 22 4.79 9.87 -21.41
CA ARG A 22 4.68 9.48 -20.01
C ARG A 22 3.77 10.50 -19.31
N MET A 23 2.74 10.03 -18.62
CA MET A 23 1.80 10.86 -17.86
C MET A 23 2.37 11.42 -16.53
N GLY A 24 3.71 11.46 -16.40
CA GLY A 24 4.43 11.83 -15.18
C GLY A 24 4.92 10.66 -14.33
N ILE A 25 5.80 10.96 -13.37
CA ILE A 25 6.22 10.04 -12.30
C ILE A 25 5.47 10.44 -11.03
N PRO A 26 4.75 9.51 -10.37
CA PRO A 26 4.09 9.83 -9.11
C PRO A 26 5.08 10.15 -8.00
N SER A 27 4.67 11.00 -7.05
CA SER A 27 5.37 11.27 -5.79
C SER A 27 4.66 10.58 -4.63
N PHE A 28 5.25 10.67 -3.43
CA PHE A 28 4.65 10.14 -2.20
C PHE A 28 4.52 11.26 -1.15
N GLU A 29 3.38 11.31 -0.49
CA GLU A 29 3.13 12.20 0.66
C GLU A 29 2.83 11.35 1.89
N PHE A 30 3.43 11.72 3.01
CA PHE A 30 3.28 10.99 4.27
C PHE A 30 1.87 11.18 4.85
N LEU A 31 1.20 10.07 5.19
CA LEU A 31 -0.12 10.09 5.81
C LEU A 31 -0.03 10.03 7.33
N TYR A 32 0.58 8.96 7.86
CA TYR A 32 0.75 8.72 9.29
C TYR A 32 1.71 7.54 9.55
N THR A 33 2.20 7.47 10.79
CA THR A 33 2.78 6.24 11.35
C THR A 33 1.76 5.61 12.29
N VAL A 34 1.55 4.30 12.19
CA VAL A 34 0.74 3.53 13.15
C VAL A 34 1.61 2.52 13.89
N ASN A 35 1.44 2.47 15.20
CA ASN A 35 1.88 1.37 16.05
C ASN A 35 0.66 0.53 16.41
N ALA A 36 0.49 -0.62 15.74
CA ALA A 36 -0.64 -1.52 15.96
C ALA A 36 -0.24 -2.67 16.87
N THR A 37 -0.92 -2.82 18.01
CA THR A 37 -0.71 -3.91 18.95
C THR A 37 -1.39 -5.19 18.47
N LEU A 38 -0.73 -6.32 18.71
CA LEU A 38 -1.15 -7.62 18.23
C LEU A 38 -1.53 -8.54 19.38
N GLY A 39 -2.54 -9.37 19.16
CA GLY A 39 -2.98 -10.39 20.10
C GLY A 39 -2.29 -11.74 19.89
N GLU A 40 -2.77 -12.74 20.62
CA GLU A 40 -2.32 -14.12 20.48
C GLU A 40 -2.60 -14.66 19.07
N ARG A 41 -1.60 -15.31 18.48
CA ARG A 41 -1.68 -15.82 17.11
C ARG A 41 -2.37 -17.17 17.08
N TRP A 42 -3.25 -17.37 16.10
CA TRP A 42 -3.84 -18.68 15.82
C TRP A 42 -3.18 -19.27 14.59
N GLN A 43 -2.42 -20.34 14.80
CA GLN A 43 -1.83 -21.10 13.70
C GLN A 43 -2.91 -22.02 13.12
N ILE A 44 -3.37 -21.69 11.91
CA ILE A 44 -4.27 -22.56 11.16
C ILE A 44 -3.46 -23.66 10.46
N GLY A 45 -2.25 -23.32 10.00
CA GLY A 45 -1.33 -24.27 9.38
C GLY A 45 -1.43 -24.30 7.85
N ASP A 46 -0.75 -25.26 7.25
CA ASP A 46 -0.72 -25.45 5.80
C ASP A 46 -2.05 -26.01 5.28
N TYR A 47 -2.63 -25.34 4.29
CA TYR A 47 -3.88 -25.73 3.63
C TYR A 47 -3.70 -26.09 2.14
N GLY A 48 -2.45 -26.35 1.71
CA GLY A 48 -2.10 -26.76 0.35
C GLY A 48 -1.74 -25.60 -0.59
N GLN A 49 -2.03 -24.35 -0.21
CA GLN A 49 -1.63 -23.14 -0.94
C GLN A 49 -0.71 -22.22 -0.11
N GLY A 50 -0.19 -22.73 1.01
CA GLY A 50 0.62 -21.98 1.96
C GLY A 50 0.13 -22.20 3.40
N SER A 51 0.87 -21.65 4.36
CA SER A 51 0.54 -21.72 5.79
C SER A 51 -0.21 -20.48 6.24
N ARG A 52 -1.39 -20.66 6.84
CA ARG A 52 -2.26 -19.57 7.33
C ARG A 52 -2.04 -19.32 8.82
N VAL A 53 -1.97 -18.05 9.17
CA VAL A 53 -2.04 -17.57 10.55
C VAL A 53 -3.11 -16.48 10.67
N VAL A 54 -3.78 -16.42 11.82
CA VAL A 54 -4.62 -15.27 12.19
C VAL A 54 -3.93 -14.53 13.32
N ILE A 55 -3.79 -13.21 13.17
CA ILE A 55 -3.13 -12.34 14.14
C ILE A 55 -4.11 -11.23 14.52
N PRO A 56 -4.76 -11.29 15.69
CA PRO A 56 -5.67 -10.25 16.14
C PRO A 56 -4.98 -8.89 16.23
N ILE A 57 -5.66 -7.83 15.82
CA ILE A 57 -5.22 -6.45 16.01
C ILE A 57 -6.02 -5.90 17.20
N THR A 58 -5.31 -5.63 18.30
CA THR A 58 -5.95 -5.42 19.61
C THR A 58 -5.99 -3.96 20.05
N GLY A 59 -5.38 -3.07 19.27
CA GLY A 59 -5.30 -1.66 19.59
C GLY A 59 -4.02 -1.03 19.07
N GLY A 60 -3.62 0.06 19.71
CA GLY A 60 -2.47 0.87 19.31
C GLY A 60 -2.82 2.32 19.09
N SER A 61 -1.88 3.06 18.50
CA SER A 61 -2.01 4.48 18.21
C SER A 61 -1.42 4.83 16.85
N PHE A 62 -1.89 5.92 16.26
CA PHE A 62 -1.34 6.47 15.04
C PHE A 62 -1.25 7.98 15.10
N ALA A 63 -0.28 8.54 14.39
CA ALA A 63 -0.10 9.98 14.29
C ALA A 63 0.45 10.35 12.93
N GLY A 64 -0.06 11.44 12.37
CA GLY A 64 0.36 12.03 11.12
C GLY A 64 -0.01 13.52 11.06
N PRO A 65 0.45 14.23 10.03
CA PRO A 65 0.22 15.68 9.92
C PRO A 65 -1.26 16.07 9.78
N ARG A 66 -2.11 15.17 9.27
CA ARG A 66 -3.53 15.45 8.97
C ARG A 66 -4.51 14.65 9.83
N MET A 67 -4.02 13.69 10.61
CA MET A 67 -4.86 12.76 11.39
C MET A 67 -4.05 12.11 12.51
N SER A 68 -4.65 11.98 13.69
CA SER A 68 -4.09 11.24 14.83
C SER A 68 -5.21 10.54 15.58
N GLY A 69 -4.86 9.50 16.34
CA GLY A 69 -5.79 8.82 17.22
C GLY A 69 -5.36 7.41 17.58
N THR A 70 -6.35 6.52 17.74
CA THR A 70 -6.15 5.16 18.22
C THR A 70 -6.57 4.12 17.19
N VAL A 71 -6.04 2.91 17.35
CA VAL A 71 -6.52 1.71 16.64
C VAL A 71 -7.60 1.08 17.51
N ASN A 72 -8.77 0.80 16.96
CA ASN A 72 -9.83 0.10 17.70
C ASN A 72 -9.41 -1.35 17.97
N ASN A 73 -9.85 -1.92 19.09
CA ASN A 73 -9.68 -3.34 19.41
C ASN A 73 -10.64 -4.21 18.58
N LEU A 74 -10.49 -4.15 17.26
CA LEU A 74 -11.28 -4.88 16.28
C LEU A 74 -10.47 -5.06 15.00
N GLY A 75 -10.37 -6.31 14.56
CA GLY A 75 -9.71 -6.66 13.32
C GLY A 75 -8.66 -7.75 13.51
N ALA A 76 -8.09 -8.17 12.39
CA ALA A 76 -6.98 -9.12 12.37
C ALA A 76 -6.21 -9.06 11.04
N ASP A 77 -5.05 -9.69 11.04
CA ASP A 77 -4.30 -10.11 9.87
C ASP A 77 -4.53 -11.61 9.63
N TRP A 78 -5.12 -11.96 8.48
CA TRP A 78 -5.23 -13.34 8.02
C TRP A 78 -4.05 -13.67 7.10
N GLY A 79 -2.83 -13.56 7.61
CA GLY A 79 -1.63 -13.69 6.81
C GLY A 79 -1.39 -15.11 6.26
N VAL A 80 -0.76 -15.18 5.08
CA VAL A 80 -0.30 -16.43 4.45
C VAL A 80 1.19 -16.39 4.21
N THR A 81 1.89 -17.45 4.62
CA THR A 81 3.25 -17.73 4.14
C THR A 81 3.16 -18.71 2.97
N ASP A 82 3.62 -18.31 1.78
CA ASP A 82 3.61 -19.17 0.61
C ASP A 82 4.71 -20.26 0.64
N ALA A 83 4.71 -21.13 -0.37
CA ALA A 83 5.71 -22.20 -0.50
C ALA A 83 7.15 -21.70 -0.71
N LYS A 84 7.35 -20.41 -1.02
CA LYS A 84 8.66 -19.76 -1.15
C LYS A 84 9.08 -19.06 0.15
N GLY A 85 8.29 -19.15 1.21
CA GLY A 85 8.56 -18.51 2.50
C GLY A 85 8.21 -17.02 2.52
N VAL A 86 7.51 -16.49 1.52
CA VAL A 86 7.09 -15.08 1.50
C VAL A 86 5.79 -14.95 2.29
N PHE A 87 5.80 -14.07 3.29
CA PHE A 87 4.61 -13.74 4.08
C PHE A 87 3.82 -12.62 3.43
N PHE A 88 2.51 -12.83 3.27
CA PHE A 88 1.52 -11.91 2.73
C PHE A 88 0.47 -11.60 3.79
N PRO A 89 0.55 -10.45 4.48
CA PRO A 89 -0.58 -9.96 5.27
C PRO A 89 -1.84 -9.73 4.43
N ASP A 90 -2.98 -9.94 5.07
CA ASP A 90 -4.31 -9.58 4.58
C ASP A 90 -5.13 -9.12 5.79
N THR A 91 -5.14 -7.80 6.01
CA THR A 91 -5.64 -7.21 7.26
C THR A 91 -6.92 -6.45 7.03
N ARG A 92 -7.81 -6.47 8.03
CA ARG A 92 -8.94 -5.54 8.15
C ARG A 92 -9.03 -5.06 9.59
N TYR A 93 -9.08 -3.75 9.80
CA TYR A 93 -9.15 -3.13 11.13
C TYR A 93 -9.70 -1.69 11.04
N ASN A 94 -9.79 -0.99 12.17
CA ASN A 94 -10.32 0.37 12.22
C ASN A 94 -9.39 1.32 12.98
N LEU A 95 -9.26 2.54 12.47
CA LEU A 95 -8.73 3.69 13.20
C LEU A 95 -9.89 4.52 13.74
N ARG A 96 -9.70 5.13 14.90
CA ARG A 96 -10.56 6.15 15.49
C ARG A 96 -9.73 7.41 15.69
N THR A 97 -10.06 8.49 14.98
CA THR A 97 -9.36 9.76 15.14
C THR A 97 -9.75 10.45 16.46
N ASP A 98 -8.88 11.34 16.93
CA ASP A 98 -9.10 12.10 18.18
C ASP A 98 -10.34 13.01 18.12
N ASP A 99 -10.72 13.47 16.93
CA ASP A 99 -11.92 14.26 16.65
C ASP A 99 -13.16 13.41 16.30
N GLY A 100 -13.05 12.08 16.35
CA GLY A 100 -14.20 11.19 16.39
C GLY A 100 -14.66 10.60 15.05
N ALA A 101 -13.79 10.53 14.04
CA ALA A 101 -14.03 9.77 12.81
C ALA A 101 -13.60 8.29 12.99
N ASP A 102 -14.44 7.37 12.51
CA ASP A 102 -14.05 5.98 12.31
C ASP A 102 -13.62 5.77 10.86
N ILE A 103 -12.48 5.09 10.68
CA ILE A 103 -11.89 4.81 9.37
C ILE A 103 -11.62 3.32 9.29
N TYR A 104 -12.32 2.64 8.39
CA TYR A 104 -12.00 1.26 8.02
C TYR A 104 -10.73 1.22 7.20
N ILE A 105 -9.87 0.24 7.50
CA ILE A 105 -8.62 0.01 6.81
C ILE A 105 -8.56 -1.43 6.33
N GLN A 106 -8.14 -1.62 5.08
CA GLN A 106 -7.63 -2.89 4.60
C GLN A 106 -6.19 -2.72 4.13
N THR A 107 -5.29 -3.61 4.56
CA THR A 107 -3.93 -3.65 4.01
C THR A 107 -3.51 -5.03 3.54
N SER A 108 -2.76 -5.09 2.45
CA SER A 108 -2.20 -6.35 1.94
C SER A 108 -0.89 -6.13 1.18
N GLY A 109 -0.01 -7.12 1.17
CA GLY A 109 1.19 -7.07 0.33
C GLY A 109 2.27 -8.06 0.72
N PRO A 110 3.38 -8.16 -0.03
CA PRO A 110 4.42 -9.15 0.24
C PRO A 110 5.52 -8.63 1.17
N THR A 111 6.02 -9.52 2.02
CA THR A 111 7.31 -9.33 2.68
C THR A 111 8.45 -9.39 1.66
N GLN A 112 9.36 -8.43 1.76
CA GLN A 112 10.49 -8.24 0.87
C GLN A 112 11.74 -8.93 1.41
N PRO A 113 12.78 -9.14 0.57
CA PRO A 113 14.03 -9.79 1.00
C PRO A 113 14.76 -9.10 2.16
N ASN A 114 14.57 -7.78 2.33
CA ASN A 114 15.12 -7.02 3.45
C ASN A 114 14.27 -7.10 4.73
N ASN A 115 13.31 -8.02 4.78
CA ASN A 115 12.39 -8.28 5.89
C ASN A 115 11.38 -7.15 6.19
N GLN A 116 11.34 -6.10 5.37
CA GLN A 116 10.23 -5.14 5.37
C GLN A 116 9.02 -5.74 4.66
N THR A 117 7.82 -5.32 5.01
CA THR A 117 6.62 -5.66 4.23
C THR A 117 6.09 -4.40 3.56
N LEU A 118 5.93 -4.45 2.24
CA LEU A 118 5.30 -3.36 1.48
C LEU A 118 3.80 -3.66 1.39
N LEU A 119 3.00 -2.69 1.79
CA LEU A 119 1.55 -2.81 1.89
C LEU A 119 0.88 -1.92 0.86
N ARG A 120 -0.25 -2.36 0.32
CA ARG A 120 -1.27 -1.50 -0.26
C ARG A 120 -2.27 -1.15 0.84
N GLY A 121 -2.68 0.11 0.93
CA GLY A 121 -3.69 0.57 1.88
C GLY A 121 -4.97 0.99 1.18
N VAL A 122 -6.11 0.56 1.70
CA VAL A 122 -7.44 1.02 1.32
C VAL A 122 -8.13 1.59 2.55
N PHE A 123 -8.76 2.75 2.39
CA PHE A 123 -9.45 3.47 3.45
C PHE A 123 -10.92 3.64 3.08
N GLN A 124 -11.79 3.55 4.09
CA GLN A 124 -13.20 3.90 3.94
C GLN A 124 -13.68 4.64 5.19
N THR A 125 -14.33 5.79 5.00
CA THR A 125 -14.98 6.55 6.07
C THR A 125 -16.18 7.31 5.55
N GLY A 126 -17.18 7.49 6.43
CA GLY A 126 -18.34 8.35 6.19
C GLY A 126 -18.20 9.74 6.81
N HIS A 127 -17.09 10.04 7.48
CA HIS A 127 -16.89 11.33 8.13
C HIS A 127 -16.52 12.42 7.10
N PRO A 128 -17.24 13.55 7.03
CA PRO A 128 -17.05 14.55 5.98
C PRO A 128 -15.62 15.12 5.95
N ASP A 129 -15.01 15.37 7.11
CA ASP A 129 -13.65 15.92 7.19
C ASP A 129 -12.55 14.96 6.69
N TYR A 130 -12.88 13.67 6.57
CA TYR A 130 -11.96 12.61 6.15
C TYR A 130 -12.38 11.94 4.84
N GLU A 131 -13.41 12.44 4.14
CA GLU A 131 -13.92 11.85 2.90
C GLU A 131 -12.83 11.71 1.82
N TRP A 132 -11.84 12.60 1.82
CA TRP A 132 -10.69 12.56 0.92
C TRP A 132 -9.91 11.23 0.98
N LEU A 133 -9.90 10.54 2.13
CA LEU A 133 -9.25 9.23 2.28
C LEU A 133 -9.89 8.16 1.39
N ASN A 134 -11.17 8.29 1.04
CA ASN A 134 -11.86 7.31 0.19
C ASN A 134 -11.27 7.27 -1.24
N TYR A 135 -10.48 8.28 -1.63
CA TYR A 135 -9.95 8.45 -2.99
C TYR A 135 -8.42 8.37 -3.07
N VAL A 136 -7.73 8.13 -1.96
CA VAL A 136 -6.26 8.00 -1.97
C VAL A 136 -5.84 6.65 -2.52
N VAL A 137 -4.72 6.63 -3.23
CA VAL A 137 -3.99 5.39 -3.52
C VAL A 137 -2.81 5.35 -2.56
N ALA A 138 -2.74 4.36 -1.68
CA ALA A 138 -1.76 4.34 -0.61
C ALA A 138 -0.85 3.10 -0.60
N THR A 139 0.37 3.32 -0.11
CA THR A 139 1.34 2.28 0.17
C THR A 139 1.91 2.43 1.57
N GLY A 140 2.20 1.31 2.24
CA GLY A 140 2.78 1.28 3.57
C GLY A 140 4.11 0.54 3.62
N VAL A 141 5.01 0.96 4.51
CA VAL A 141 6.24 0.25 4.84
C VAL A 141 6.12 -0.26 6.28
N LEU A 142 5.96 -1.58 6.42
CA LEU A 142 5.81 -2.23 7.71
C LEU A 142 7.15 -2.75 8.21
N GLN A 143 7.42 -2.46 9.48
CA GLN A 143 8.53 -3.00 10.25
C GLN A 143 8.02 -3.81 11.44
N ARG A 144 8.75 -4.87 11.76
CA ARG A 144 8.45 -5.74 12.91
C ARG A 144 9.52 -5.54 13.98
N PRO A 145 9.15 -5.34 15.25
CA PRO A 145 10.11 -5.33 16.33
C PRO A 145 10.82 -6.68 16.44
N THR A 146 12.04 -6.65 16.97
CA THR A 146 12.90 -7.81 17.22
C THR A 146 13.09 -8.04 18.72
N GLY A 147 13.70 -9.16 19.10
CA GLY A 147 13.98 -9.47 20.51
C GLY A 147 12.71 -9.74 21.32
N GLU A 148 12.65 -9.20 22.54
CA GLU A 148 11.56 -9.44 23.50
C GLU A 148 10.19 -8.95 23.02
N ASP A 149 10.17 -7.98 22.10
CA ASP A 149 8.94 -7.40 21.55
C ASP A 149 8.46 -8.07 20.26
N LYS A 150 9.19 -9.07 19.78
CA LYS A 150 8.85 -9.80 18.55
C LYS A 150 7.41 -10.30 18.62
N GLY A 151 6.60 -9.82 17.68
CA GLY A 151 5.21 -10.26 17.50
C GLY A 151 4.19 -9.56 18.40
N LYS A 152 4.58 -8.62 19.27
CA LYS A 152 3.66 -7.86 20.13
C LYS A 152 2.98 -6.69 19.42
N TYR A 153 3.67 -6.07 18.46
CA TYR A 153 3.13 -4.97 17.67
C TYR A 153 3.82 -4.91 16.30
N VAL A 154 3.31 -4.05 15.42
CA VAL A 154 3.96 -3.66 14.16
C VAL A 154 3.95 -2.14 14.02
N ILE A 155 4.98 -1.60 13.37
CA ILE A 155 5.05 -0.19 13.00
C ILE A 155 4.87 -0.08 11.49
N ILE A 156 4.00 0.83 11.05
CA ILE A 156 3.76 1.06 9.63
C ILE A 156 3.80 2.55 9.35
N ASP A 157 4.70 2.96 8.46
CA ASP A 157 4.63 4.28 7.83
C ASP A 157 3.75 4.18 6.60
N MET A 158 2.68 4.97 6.55
CA MET A 158 1.71 4.97 5.46
C MET A 158 1.87 6.23 4.62
N TRP A 159 1.81 6.06 3.30
CA TRP A 159 2.04 7.11 2.31
C TRP A 159 0.94 7.08 1.27
N GLN A 160 0.45 8.25 0.85
CA GLN A 160 -0.38 8.38 -0.34
C GLN A 160 0.47 8.69 -1.56
N ILE A 161 0.06 8.14 -2.70
CA ILE A 161 0.59 8.52 -4.00
C ILE A 161 0.00 9.89 -4.37
N SER A 162 0.85 10.79 -4.84
CA SER A 162 0.48 12.12 -5.33
C SER A 162 1.07 12.36 -6.73
N GLN A 163 0.65 13.45 -7.38
CA GLN A 163 1.30 13.94 -8.60
C GLN A 163 2.00 15.25 -8.30
N ILE A 164 3.20 15.42 -8.86
CA ILE A 164 3.85 16.73 -8.93
C ILE A 164 3.06 17.52 -9.96
N VAL A 165 2.36 18.57 -9.50
CA VAL A 165 1.66 19.54 -10.35
C VAL A 165 2.66 20.52 -10.94
#